data_AF-A0A962DSA2-F1
#
_entry.id   AF-A0A962DSA2-F1
#
_cell.length_a   1.000
_cell.length_b   1.000
_cell.length_c   1.000
_cell.angle_alpha   90.00
_cell.angle_beta   90.00
_cell.angle_gamma   90.00
#
_symmetry.space_group_name_H-M   'P 1'
#
loop_
_entity.id
_entity.type
_entity.pdbx_description
1 polymer ?
#
loop_
_entity_poly.entity_id
_entity_poly.type
_entity_poly.pdbx_seq_one_letter_code
_entity_poly.pdbx_strand_id
1 'polypeptide(L)'
;FRLPSSALRNAIAEVASAVYTLTDTHGKAVQVYARMFDGQLQYALAARNSDGLLRLGGWRSFDQEPTLSWTAQATDAGWALTGASLD
;
A
#
# COMPACT_ATOMS: atom_id res chain seq x y z
N PHE A 1 -6.02 -1.54 8.29
CA PHE A 1 -5.30 -0.31 8.69
C PHE A 1 -5.84 0.85 7.87
N ARG A 2 -6.21 1.98 8.49
CA ARG A 2 -6.79 3.14 7.79
C ARG A 2 -5.67 4.12 7.43
N LEU A 3 -5.64 4.55 6.18
CA LEU A 3 -4.65 5.52 5.71
C LEU A 3 -5.16 6.95 5.99
N PRO A 4 -4.35 7.81 6.64
CA PRO A 4 -4.80 9.14 7.06
C PRO A 4 -4.75 10.13 5.88
N SER A 5 -5.73 10.07 4.99
CA SER A 5 -5.78 10.89 3.76
C SER A 5 -5.69 12.39 4.02
N SER A 6 -6.29 12.88 5.10
CA SER A 6 -6.29 14.28 5.49
C SER A 6 -4.88 14.81 5.79
N ALA A 7 -4.09 14.06 6.55
CA ALA A 7 -2.70 14.41 6.86
C ALA A 7 -1.79 14.32 5.62
N LEU A 8 -2.03 13.32 4.76
CA LEU A 8 -1.23 13.08 3.57
C LEU A 8 -1.43 14.17 2.50
N ARG A 9 -2.64 14.72 2.36
CA ARG A 9 -2.96 15.73 1.34
C ARG A 9 -2.10 17.01 1.45
N ASN A 10 -1.64 17.33 2.66
CA ASN A 10 -0.77 18.49 2.92
C ASN A 10 0.73 18.18 2.80
N ALA A 11 1.10 16.90 2.80
CA ALA A 11 2.51 16.44 2.82
C ALA A 11 2.98 15.84 1.49
N ILE A 12 2.06 15.50 0.59
CA ILE A 12 2.35 14.80 -0.65
C ILE A 12 2.27 15.75 -1.85
N ALA A 13 3.33 15.74 -2.65
CA ALA A 13 3.44 16.47 -3.91
C ALA A 13 2.93 15.63 -5.10
N GLU A 14 3.08 16.16 -6.31
CA GLU A 14 2.75 15.43 -7.55
C GLU A 14 3.58 14.13 -7.72
N VAL A 15 4.75 14.09 -7.10
CA VAL A 15 5.62 12.92 -7.04
C VAL A 15 5.08 11.89 -6.06
N ALA A 16 4.86 10.67 -6.55
CA ALA A 16 4.44 9.53 -5.76
C ALA A 16 5.41 9.24 -4.61
N SER A 17 4.87 9.15 -3.39
CA SER A 17 5.62 8.89 -2.17
C SER A 17 5.08 7.65 -1.45
N ALA A 18 5.97 6.90 -0.82
CA ALA A 18 5.59 5.76 0.01
C ALA A 18 4.95 6.26 1.31
N VAL A 19 3.72 5.85 1.60
CA VAL A 19 2.97 6.29 2.80
C VAL A 19 2.79 5.18 3.82
N TYR A 20 2.93 3.93 3.40
CA TYR A 20 2.89 2.78 4.30
C TYR A 20 3.69 1.62 3.72
N THR A 21 4.35 0.85 4.58
CA THR A 21 5.08 -0.36 4.21
C THR A 21 4.76 -1.46 5.21
N LEU A 22 4.54 -2.67 4.71
CA LEU A 22 4.38 -3.86 5.53
C LEU A 22 5.44 -4.90 5.13
N THR A 23 6.16 -5.37 6.13
CA THR A 23 7.19 -6.41 6.00
C THR A 23 6.72 -7.71 6.64
N ASP A 24 7.13 -8.82 6.04
CA ASP A 24 6.90 -10.17 6.53
C ASP A 24 8.23 -10.92 6.64
N THR A 25 8.18 -12.23 6.89
CA THR A 25 9.39 -13.07 7.02
C THR A 25 10.28 -13.09 5.78
N HIS A 26 9.76 -12.70 4.61
CA HIS A 26 10.50 -12.62 3.35
C HIS A 26 10.85 -11.17 2.97
N GLY A 27 10.79 -10.23 3.92
CA GLY A 27 11.09 -8.81 3.70
C GLY A 27 9.86 -8.01 3.28
N LYS A 28 10.04 -7.03 2.38
CA LYS A 28 8.95 -6.13 2.01
C LYS A 28 7.87 -6.87 1.21
N ALA A 29 6.67 -6.97 1.78
CA ALA A 29 5.54 -7.68 1.17
C ALA A 29 4.56 -6.72 0.49
N VAL A 30 4.33 -5.55 1.10
CA VAL A 30 3.40 -4.54 0.62
C VAL A 30 3.97 -3.15 0.80
N GLN A 31 3.71 -2.27 -0.17
CA GLN A 31 3.95 -0.85 -0.04
C GLN A 31 2.78 -0.06 -0.64
N VAL A 32 2.26 0.91 0.11
CA VAL A 32 1.25 1.84 -0.39
C VAL A 32 1.94 3.12 -0.80
N TYR A 33 1.66 3.56 -2.01
CA TYR A 33 2.05 4.87 -2.52
C TYR A 33 0.85 5.79 -2.57
N ALA A 34 1.11 7.08 -2.39
CA ALA A 34 0.13 8.12 -2.64
C ALA A 34 0.77 9.28 -3.41
N ARG A 35 -0.05 9.97 -4.19
CA ARG A 35 0.33 11.16 -4.97
C ARG A 35 -0.85 12.11 -5.09
N MET A 36 -0.57 13.40 -5.28
CA MET A 36 -1.57 14.32 -5.82
C MET A 36 -1.49 14.28 -7.35
N PHE A 37 -2.59 13.98 -8.03
CA PHE A 37 -2.65 13.97 -9.49
C PHE A 37 -3.94 14.65 -9.93
N ASP A 38 -3.82 15.71 -10.72
CA ASP A 38 -4.96 16.53 -11.18
C ASP A 38 -5.88 16.99 -10.04
N GLY A 39 -5.27 17.49 -8.95
CA GLY A 39 -6.00 17.94 -7.75
C GLY A 39 -6.63 16.83 -6.91
N GLN A 40 -6.49 15.56 -7.32
CA GLN A 40 -7.01 14.41 -6.59
C GLN A 40 -5.90 13.63 -5.88
N LEU A 41 -6.18 13.19 -4.66
CA LEU A 41 -5.31 12.28 -3.93
C LEU A 41 -5.55 10.86 -4.44
N GLN A 42 -4.53 10.29 -5.09
CA GLN A 42 -4.56 8.93 -5.60
C GLN A 42 -3.64 8.02 -4.79
N TYR A 43 -4.00 6.75 -4.71
CA TYR A 43 -3.21 5.71 -4.09
C TYR A 43 -2.96 4.56 -5.05
N ALA A 44 -1.84 3.88 -4.86
CA ALA A 44 -1.54 2.63 -5.52
C ALA A 44 -0.96 1.64 -4.50
N LEU A 45 -1.44 0.40 -4.57
CA LEU A 45 -0.94 -0.72 -3.78
C LEU A 45 0.13 -1.45 -4.60
N ALA A 46 1.35 -1.56 -4.07
CA ALA A 46 2.34 -2.50 -4.57
C ALA A 46 2.38 -3.73 -3.66
N ALA A 47 2.22 -4.91 -4.26
CA ALA A 47 2.29 -6.19 -3.55
C ALA A 47 3.39 -7.07 -4.16
N ARG A 48 4.03 -7.88 -3.32
CA ARG A 48 5.08 -8.80 -3.75
C ARG A 48 4.46 -9.93 -4.55
N ASN A 49 4.95 -10.16 -5.77
CA ASN A 49 4.50 -11.25 -6.62
C ASN A 49 5.30 -12.55 -6.37
N SER A 50 4.99 -13.60 -7.13
CA SER A 50 5.68 -14.90 -7.07
C SER A 50 7.18 -14.83 -7.31
N ASP A 51 7.65 -13.82 -8.05
CA ASP A 51 9.07 -13.62 -8.35
C ASP A 51 9.80 -12.88 -7.22
N GLY A 52 9.12 -12.59 -6.11
CA GLY A 52 9.67 -11.88 -4.96
C GLY A 52 9.77 -10.36 -5.14
N LEU A 53 9.26 -9.80 -6.25
CA LEU A 53 9.34 -8.38 -6.57
C LEU A 53 8.02 -7.67 -6.25
N LEU A 54 8.11 -6.43 -5.74
CA LEU A 54 6.93 -5.57 -5.62
C LEU A 54 6.44 -5.16 -7.01
N ARG A 55 5.15 -5.42 -7.28
CA ARG A 55 4.47 -4.98 -8.50
C ARG A 55 3.45 -3.92 -8.12
N LEU A 56 3.59 -2.74 -8.71
CA LEU A 56 2.67 -1.62 -8.50
C LEU A 56 1.35 -1.91 -9.23
N GLY A 57 0.24 -1.85 -8.49
CA GLY A 57 -1.10 -1.89 -9.06
C GLY A 57 -1.54 -0.56 -9.67
N GLY A 58 -2.81 -0.51 -10.08
CA GLY A 58 -3.40 0.71 -10.64
C GLY A 58 -3.52 1.84 -9.60
N TRP A 59 -3.33 3.07 -10.08
CA TRP A 59 -3.64 4.28 -9.32
C TRP A 59 -5.15 4.51 -9.29
N ARG A 60 -5.68 4.86 -8.12
CA ARG A 60 -7.10 5.16 -7.93
C ARG A 60 -7.32 6.20 -6.83
N SER A 61 -8.36 6.99 -7.00
CA SER A 61 -8.91 7.89 -5.98
C SER A 61 -9.94 7.12 -5.14
N PHE A 62 -10.13 7.54 -3.90
CA PHE A 62 -11.14 6.99 -2.99
C PHE A 62 -12.01 8.13 -2.46
N ASP A 63 -13.33 7.90 -2.41
CA ASP A 63 -14.28 8.90 -1.89
C ASP A 63 -14.21 9.01 -0.36
N GLN A 64 -13.69 7.98 0.30
CA GLN A 64 -13.49 7.89 1.75
C GLN A 64 -12.01 7.60 2.05
N GLU A 65 -11.64 7.62 3.33
CA GLU A 65 -10.30 7.20 3.73
C GLU A 65 -10.07 5.71 3.39
N PRO A 66 -9.05 5.40 2.58
CA PRO A 66 -8.83 4.04 2.13
C PRO A 66 -8.33 3.17 3.28
N THR A 67 -8.79 1.92 3.27
CA THR A 67 -8.43 0.90 4.22
C THR A 67 -7.54 -0.14 3.55
N LEU A 68 -6.33 -0.30 4.07
CA LEU A 68 -5.45 -1.41 3.73
C LEU A 68 -5.85 -2.65 4.54
N SER A 69 -6.18 -3.73 3.84
CA SER A 69 -6.47 -5.04 4.41
C SER A 69 -5.46 -6.06 3.90
N TRP A 70 -5.12 -7.07 4.71
CA TRP A 70 -4.19 -8.13 4.31
C TRP A 70 -4.53 -9.46 4.97
N THR A 71 -4.12 -10.54 4.33
CA THR A 71 -4.12 -11.90 4.87
C THR A 71 -2.69 -12.39 5.03
N ALA A 72 -2.46 -13.17 6.08
CA ALA A 72 -1.16 -13.76 6.36
C ALA A 72 -1.32 -15.19 6.85
N GLN A 73 -0.33 -16.02 6.56
CA GLN A 73 -0.22 -17.39 7.01
C GLN A 73 0.95 -17.50 7.98
N ALA A 74 0.75 -18.24 9.09
CA ALA A 74 1.81 -18.56 10.02
C ALA A 74 2.77 -19.58 9.39
N THR A 75 4.05 -19.39 9.68
CA THR A 75 5.18 -20.23 9.25
C THR A 75 6.11 -20.43 10.44
N ASP A 76 7.06 -21.36 10.34
CA ASP A 76 8.05 -21.60 11.40
C ASP A 76 8.94 -20.38 11.67
N ALA A 77 9.07 -19.47 10.69
CA ALA A 77 9.87 -18.24 10.80
C ALA A 77 9.05 -17.01 11.23
N GLY A 78 7.72 -17.13 11.38
CA GLY A 78 6.81 -16.01 11.64
C GLY A 78 5.65 -15.94 10.65
N TRP A 79 5.21 -14.74 10.27
CA TRP A 79 4.08 -14.56 9.36
C TRP A 79 4.55 -14.27 7.94
N ALA A 80 3.96 -14.95 6.97
CA ALA A 80 4.11 -14.67 5.54
C ALA A 80 2.79 -14.09 5.00
N LEU A 81 2.86 -12.95 4.33
CA LEU A 81 1.67 -12.35 3.73
C LEU A 81 1.22 -13.15 2.50
N THR A 82 -0.08 -13.40 2.38
CA THR A 82 -0.68 -14.15 1.27
C THR A 82 -1.54 -13.29 0.35
N GLY A 83 -1.97 -12.11 0.81
CA GLY A 83 -2.77 -11.18 0.02
C GLY A 83 -2.89 -9.83 0.68
N ALA A 84 -3.17 -8.81 -0.13
CA ALA A 84 -3.48 -7.47 0.34
C ALA A 84 -4.44 -6.77 -0.61
N SER A 85 -5.35 -5.98 -0.06
CA SER A 85 -6.28 -5.12 -0.81
C SER A 85 -6.29 -3.72 -0.22
N LEU A 86 -6.67 -2.77 -1.06
CA LEU A 86 -6.88 -1.38 -0.68
C LEU A 86 -8.29 -1.02 -1.13
N ASP A 87 -9.14 -0.61 -0.21
CA ASP A 87 -10.57 -0.40 -0.44
C ASP A 87 -11.07 0.90 0.21
#